data_AF-A0A1Y4L0B1-F1
#
_entry.id   AF-A0A1Y4L0B1-F1
#
_cell.length_a   1.000
_cell.length_b   1.000
_cell.length_c   1.000
_cell.angle_alpha   90.00
_cell.angle_beta   90.00
_cell.angle_gamma   90.00
#
_symmetry.space_group_name_H-M   'P 1'
#
loop_
_entity.id
_entity.type
_entity.pdbx_description
1 polymer ?
#
loop_
_entity_poly.entity_id
_entity_poly.type
_entity_poly.pdbx_seq_one_letter_code
_entity_poly.pdbx_strand_id
1 'polypeptide(L)'
;MKIVADVPECIASQLDELTELCNRYPRKVPLGEVAKLLGIDRGSLETMIMAQRCPFGMGWLRETATNRTFFISTVKLYTWYTEFVIKAVRDDPKIIQ
;
A
#
# COMPACT_ATOMS: atom_id res chain seq x y z
N MET A 1 -0.94 -24.83 5.00
CA MET A 1 -0.44 -24.03 6.14
C MET A 1 -1.52 -22.99 6.48
N LYS A 2 -2.37 -23.26 7.47
CA LYS A 2 -3.45 -22.35 7.89
C LYS A 2 -2.84 -21.35 8.89
N ILE A 3 -2.55 -20.13 8.43
CA ILE A 3 -2.22 -18.98 9.29
C ILE A 3 -3.50 -18.15 9.58
N VAL A 4 -4.67 -18.59 9.08
CA VAL A 4 -5.81 -17.70 8.84
C VAL A 4 -6.84 -17.65 9.99
N ALA A 5 -6.56 -18.21 11.17
CA ALA A 5 -7.58 -18.32 12.22
C ALA A 5 -7.81 -17.03 13.02
N ASP A 6 -6.86 -16.08 13.07
CA ASP A 6 -6.92 -14.92 13.97
C ASP A 6 -6.75 -13.55 13.29
N VAL A 7 -6.83 -13.48 11.95
CA VAL A 7 -6.80 -12.17 11.27
C VAL A 7 -8.22 -11.61 11.25
N PRO A 8 -8.45 -10.39 11.78
CA PRO A 8 -9.74 -9.72 11.67
C PRO A 8 -10.23 -9.68 10.22
N GLU A 9 -11.53 -9.91 10.01
CA GLU A 9 -12.15 -10.00 8.68
C GLU A 9 -11.88 -8.75 7.82
N CYS A 10 -11.83 -7.57 8.45
CA CYS A 10 -11.49 -6.32 7.77
C CYS A 10 -10.06 -6.32 7.23
N ILE A 11 -9.10 -6.92 7.93
CA ILE A 11 -7.70 -7.03 7.49
C ILE A 11 -7.57 -8.09 6.40
N ALA A 12 -8.27 -9.22 6.53
CA ALA A 12 -8.30 -10.25 5.49
C ALA A 12 -8.86 -9.68 4.17
N SER A 13 -9.97 -8.94 4.25
CA SER A 13 -10.57 -8.27 3.08
C SER A 13 -9.62 -7.28 2.41
N GLN A 14 -8.86 -6.51 3.19
CA GLN A 14 -7.84 -5.59 2.67
C GLN A 14 -6.69 -6.32 1.93
N LEU A 15 -6.29 -7.51 2.41
CA LEU A 15 -5.28 -8.32 1.73
C LEU A 15 -5.80 -8.90 0.41
N ASP A 16 -7.09 -9.24 0.35
CA ASP A 16 -7.75 -9.67 -0.88
C ASP A 16 -7.83 -8.52 -1.89
N GLU A 17 -8.22 -7.31 -1.44
CA GLU A 17 -8.22 -6.09 -2.26
C GLU A 17 -6.82 -5.75 -2.80
N LEU A 18 -5.78 -5.86 -1.95
CA LEU A 18 -4.39 -5.68 -2.35
C LEU A 18 -3.98 -6.70 -3.42
N THR A 19 -4.34 -7.96 -3.22
CA THR A 19 -4.03 -9.06 -4.16
C THR A 19 -4.68 -8.80 -5.52
N GLU A 20 -5.96 -8.44 -5.54
CA GLU A 20 -6.67 -8.09 -6.77
C GLU A 20 -5.99 -6.90 -7.47
N LEU A 21 -5.64 -5.86 -6.70
CA LEU A 21 -4.98 -4.67 -7.23
C LEU A 21 -3.63 -4.99 -7.86
N CYS A 22 -2.81 -5.82 -7.20
CA CYS A 22 -1.51 -6.25 -7.71
C CYS A 22 -1.64 -7.10 -8.99
N ASN A 23 -2.64 -7.97 -9.07
CA ASN A 23 -2.91 -8.77 -10.26
C ASN A 23 -3.37 -7.89 -11.44
N ARG A 24 -4.21 -6.88 -11.17
CA ARG A 24 -4.68 -5.92 -12.18
C ARG A 24 -3.55 -5.03 -12.70
N TYR A 25 -2.62 -4.67 -11.83
CA TYR A 25 -1.52 -3.77 -12.13
C TYR A 25 -0.16 -4.39 -11.75
N PRO A 26 0.38 -5.33 -12.53
CA PRO A 26 1.52 -6.14 -12.11
C PRO A 26 2.86 -5.39 -12.01
N ARG A 27 2.99 -4.23 -12.66
CA ARG A 27 4.25 -3.44 -12.68
C ARG A 27 4.17 -2.12 -11.94
N LYS A 28 3.08 -1.39 -12.15
CA LYS A 28 2.87 -0.04 -11.59
C LYS A 28 1.41 0.12 -11.25
N VAL A 29 1.13 0.52 -10.02
CA VAL A 29 -0.23 0.79 -9.56
C VAL A 29 -0.56 2.28 -9.76
N PRO A 30 -1.74 2.63 -10.29
CA PRO A 30 -2.19 4.01 -10.34
C PRO A 30 -2.37 4.60 -8.94
N LEU A 31 -1.93 5.85 -8.78
CA LEU A 31 -2.02 6.59 -7.52
C LEU A 31 -3.42 6.59 -6.90
N GLY A 32 -4.45 6.78 -7.73
CA GLY A 32 -5.83 6.81 -7.25
C GLY A 32 -6.32 5.47 -6.70
N GLU A 33 -5.83 4.35 -7.24
CA GLU A 33 -6.19 3.02 -6.76
C GLU A 33 -5.50 2.72 -5.42
N VAL A 34 -4.26 3.17 -5.24
CA VAL A 34 -3.55 3.06 -3.96
C VAL A 34 -4.19 3.95 -2.89
N ALA A 35 -4.63 5.16 -3.25
CA ALA A 35 -5.35 6.04 -2.33
C ALA A 35 -6.64 5.39 -1.81
N LYS A 36 -7.40 4.73 -2.70
CA LYS A 36 -8.60 3.96 -2.34
C LYS A 36 -8.27 2.81 -1.38
N LEU A 37 -7.26 1.99 -1.71
CA LEU A 37 -6.82 0.87 -0.86
C LEU A 37 -6.41 1.34 0.55
N LEU A 38 -5.76 2.50 0.65
CA LEU A 38 -5.32 3.07 1.92
C LEU A 38 -6.42 3.84 2.67
N GLY A 39 -7.59 4.06 2.04
CA GLY A 39 -8.66 4.87 2.61
C GLY A 39 -8.29 6.34 2.83
N ILE A 40 -7.34 6.88 2.04
CA ILE A 40 -6.91 8.29 2.15
C ILE A 40 -7.26 9.06 0.88
N ASP A 41 -7.35 10.39 1.00
CA ASP A 41 -7.54 11.22 -0.18
C ASP A 41 -6.27 11.21 -1.07
N ARG A 42 -6.50 11.36 -2.37
CA ARG A 42 -5.42 11.35 -3.36
C ARG A 42 -4.38 12.45 -3.10
N GLY A 43 -4.80 13.65 -2.70
CA GLY A 43 -3.91 14.80 -2.49
C GLY A 43 -2.94 14.60 -1.32
N SER A 44 -3.40 13.96 -0.25
CA SER A 44 -2.54 13.55 0.87
C SER A 44 -1.50 12.52 0.43
N LEU A 45 -1.90 11.53 -0.38
CA LEU A 45 -0.95 10.56 -0.93
C LEU A 45 0.09 11.23 -1.86
N GLU A 46 -0.34 12.17 -2.71
CA GLU A 46 0.56 12.98 -3.54
C GLU A 46 1.57 13.73 -2.68
N THR A 47 1.10 14.37 -1.61
CA THR A 47 1.94 15.14 -0.68
C THR A 47 2.96 14.24 0.02
N MET A 48 2.54 13.05 0.49
CA MET A 48 3.43 12.08 1.13
C MET A 48 4.53 11.58 0.17
N ILE A 49 4.16 11.30 -1.09
CA ILE A 49 5.10 10.84 -2.11
C ILE A 49 6.08 11.97 -2.49
N MET A 50 5.58 13.19 -2.70
CA MET A 50 6.44 14.34 -3.04
C MET A 50 7.40 14.70 -1.91
N ALA A 51 6.98 14.53 -0.65
CA ALA A 51 7.82 14.70 0.52
C ALA A 51 8.89 13.59 0.68
N GLN A 52 8.96 12.62 -0.24
CA GLN A 52 9.87 11.46 -0.19
C GLN A 52 9.71 10.64 1.10
N ARG A 53 8.50 10.63 1.68
CA ARG A 53 8.15 9.86 2.89
C ARG A 53 7.37 8.58 2.58
N CYS A 54 7.01 8.38 1.31
CA CYS A 54 6.27 7.19 0.88
C CYS A 54 7.22 6.01 0.67
N PRO A 55 7.04 4.88 1.37
CA PRO A 55 7.97 3.75 1.28
C PRO A 55 7.83 2.93 -0.02
N PHE A 56 6.69 3.04 -0.71
CA PHE A 56 6.37 2.27 -1.91
C PHE A 56 6.26 3.09 -3.20
N GLY A 57 6.31 4.42 -3.09
CA GLY A 57 6.06 5.35 -4.19
C GLY A 57 7.15 6.39 -4.32
N MET A 58 7.35 6.85 -5.56
CA MET A 58 8.26 7.94 -5.91
C MET A 58 7.49 8.99 -6.70
N GLY A 59 7.82 10.26 -6.46
CA GLY A 59 7.26 11.38 -7.19
C GLY A 59 8.35 12.38 -7.52
N TRP A 60 8.22 13.01 -8.68
CA TRP A 60 9.16 14.04 -9.14
C TRP A 60 8.44 15.09 -9.99
N LEU A 61 9.05 16.27 -10.00
CA LEU A 61 8.74 17.32 -10.96
C LEU A 61 9.67 17.12 -12.15
N ARG A 62 9.11 17.19 -13.36
CA ARG A 62 9.93 17.26 -14.56
C ARG A 62 10.30 18.73 -14.78
N GLU A 63 11.57 19.04 -14.95
CA GLU A 63 12.13 20.42 -14.97
C GLU A 63 11.37 21.39 -15.91
N THR A 64 10.78 20.88 -16.98
CA THR A 64 10.06 21.67 -18.00
C THR A 64 8.55 21.50 -17.99
N ALA A 65 7.98 20.74 -17.04
CA ALA A 65 6.55 20.49 -16.97
C ALA A 65 5.98 20.90 -15.61
N THR A 66 4.86 21.62 -15.63
CA THR A 66 4.05 21.93 -14.44
C THR A 66 3.41 20.67 -13.82
N ASN A 67 3.48 19.54 -14.52
CA ASN A 67 2.82 18.30 -14.13
C ASN A 67 3.73 17.43 -13.24
N ARG A 68 3.17 17.02 -12.09
CA ARG A 68 3.77 16.05 -11.18
C ARG A 68 3.64 14.65 -11.78
N THR A 69 4.71 13.86 -11.71
CA THR A 69 4.67 12.44 -12.09
C THR A 69 4.82 11.57 -10.86
N PHE A 70 4.04 10.49 -10.80
CA PHE A 70 4.07 9.51 -9.73
C PHE A 70 4.35 8.11 -10.28
N PHE A 71 5.17 7.36 -9.56
CA PHE A 71 5.46 5.96 -9.81
C PHE A 71 5.33 5.16 -8.52
N ILE A 72 4.38 4.22 -8.49
CA ILE A 72 4.21 3.29 -7.38
C ILE A 72 4.51 1.90 -7.91
N SER A 73 5.55 1.27 -7.37
CA SER A 73 5.93 -0.08 -7.74
C SER A 73 4.99 -1.08 -7.07
N THR A 74 4.39 -1.96 -7.85
CA THR A 74 3.49 -3.02 -7.35
C THR A 74 4.19 -3.90 -6.32
N VAL A 75 5.44 -4.30 -6.59
CA VAL A 75 6.24 -5.13 -5.68
C VAL A 75 6.49 -4.40 -4.37
N LYS A 76 6.93 -3.13 -4.42
CA LYS A 76 7.19 -2.36 -3.18
C LYS A 76 5.92 -2.12 -2.38
N LEU A 77 4.80 -1.84 -3.05
CA LEU A 77 3.50 -1.68 -2.38
C LEU A 77 3.10 -2.97 -1.66
N TYR A 78 3.15 -4.10 -2.37
CA TYR A 78 2.79 -5.40 -1.81
C TYR A 78 3.66 -5.77 -0.60
N THR A 79 4.98 -5.66 -0.73
CA THR A 79 5.92 -5.96 0.37
C THR A 79 5.66 -5.06 1.57
N TRP A 80 5.55 -3.75 1.38
CA TRP A 80 5.32 -2.81 2.48
C TRP A 80 3.98 -3.07 3.18
N TYR A 81 2.90 -3.27 2.42
CA TYR A 81 1.57 -3.45 2.97
C TYR A 81 1.46 -4.76 3.76
N THR A 82 2.00 -5.84 3.22
CA THR A 82 1.97 -7.16 3.89
C THR A 82 2.88 -7.20 5.12
N GLU A 83 4.07 -6.60 5.07
CA GLU A 83 4.94 -6.48 6.27
C GLU A 83 4.27 -5.67 7.37
N PHE A 84 3.58 -4.58 7.01
CA PHE A 84 2.82 -3.76 7.96
C PHE A 84 1.72 -4.59 8.65
N VAL A 85 0.95 -5.35 7.87
CA VAL A 85 -0.13 -6.21 8.41
C VAL A 85 0.44 -7.35 9.27
N ILE A 86 1.49 -8.04 8.82
CA ILE A 86 2.10 -9.15 9.57
C ILE A 86 2.66 -8.66 10.91
N LYS A 87 3.28 -7.47 10.95
CA LYS A 87 3.73 -6.87 12.22
C LYS A 87 2.57 -6.56 13.14
N ALA A 88 1.50 -5.94 12.62
CA ALA A 88 0.31 -5.62 13.40
C ALA A 88 -0.33 -6.87 14.04
N VAL A 89 -0.34 -8.01 13.33
CA VAL A 89 -0.87 -9.28 13.86
C VAL A 89 0.05 -9.92 14.90
N ARG A 90 1.38 -9.82 14.73
CA ARG A 90 2.36 -10.39 15.68
C ARG A 90 2.41 -9.65 17.01
N ASP A 91 2.14 -8.36 16.98
CA ASP A 91 2.14 -7.51 18.18
C ASP A 91 0.79 -7.55 18.93
N ASP A 92 -0.17 -8.41 18.51
CA ASP A 92 -1.40 -8.66 19.27
C ASP A 92 -1.11 -9.53 20.51
N PRO A 93 -1.29 -9.00 21.73
CA PRO A 93 -1.00 -9.73 22.97
C PRO A 93 -1.84 -11.01 23.17
N LYS A 94 -2.90 -11.24 22.38
CA LYS A 94 -3.71 -12.47 22.44
C LYS A 94 -3.07 -13.67 21.76
N ILE A 95 -2.04 -13.46 20.93
CA ILE A 95 -1.35 -14.52 20.16
C ILE A 95 -0.07 -15.01 20.88
N ILE A 96 0.37 -14.29 21.93
CA ILE A 96 1.59 -14.61 22.70
C ILE A 96 1.26 -15.35 24.03
N GLN A 97 0.10 -16.01 24.12
CA GLN A 97 -0.25 -16.90 25.24
C GLN A 97 -0.48 -18.33 24.77
#